data_AF-A0A6A6ZCE2-F1
#
_entry.id   AF-A0A6A6ZCE2-F1
#
_cell.length_a   1.000
_cell.length_b   1.000
_cell.length_c   1.000
_cell.angle_alpha   90.00
_cell.angle_beta   90.00
_cell.angle_gamma   90.00
#
_symmetry.space_group_name_H-M   'P 1'
#
loop_
_entity.id
_entity.type
_entity.pdbx_description
1 polymer ?
#
loop_
_entity_poly.entity_id
_entity_poly.type
_entity_poly.pdbx_seq_one_letter_code
_entity_poly.pdbx_strand_id
1 'polypeptide(L)' 'PNKGSFCICRDGSYGTMVACENDSCPIEWFHIGCMGMEKAPAQTAVWYCPEC' A
#
# COMPACT_ATOMS: atom_id res chain seq x y z
N PRO A 1 -0.12 11.24 19.04
CA PRO A 1 -0.35 11.89 17.71
C PRO A 1 0.16 10.95 16.60
N ASN A 2 -0.67 9.96 16.26
CA ASN A 2 -0.27 8.93 15.29
C ASN A 2 -0.47 9.50 13.89
N LYS A 3 0.61 10.08 13.39
CA LYS A 3 0.78 10.54 12.02
C LYS A 3 0.56 9.37 11.06
N GLY A 4 -0.34 9.57 10.11
CA GLY A 4 -0.41 8.81 8.86
C GLY A 4 -0.92 7.39 9.02
N SER A 5 -2.25 7.23 9.00
CA SER A 5 -2.86 5.91 8.81
C SER A 5 -2.57 5.43 7.39
N PHE A 6 -1.51 4.64 7.21
CA PHE A 6 -1.20 4.00 5.94
C PHE A 6 -1.83 2.60 5.90
N CYS A 7 -2.14 2.12 4.69
CA CYS A 7 -2.79 0.84 4.44
C CYS A 7 -4.20 0.71 5.09
N ILE A 8 -4.92 -0.35 4.73
CA ILE A 8 -6.21 -0.69 5.34
C ILE A 8 -6.11 -0.99 6.84
N CYS A 9 -4.92 -1.35 7.33
CA CYS A 9 -4.69 -1.61 8.75
C CYS A 9 -4.58 -0.33 9.60
N ARG A 10 -4.52 0.85 8.96
CA ARG A 10 -4.39 2.16 9.61
C ARG A 10 -3.22 2.23 10.59
N ASP A 11 -2.15 1.55 10.24
CA ASP A 11 -0.94 1.47 11.06
C ASP A 11 0.16 2.32 10.44
N GLY A 12 1.28 2.49 11.14
CA GLY A 12 2.44 3.20 10.63
C GLY A 12 3.03 2.52 9.38
N SER A 13 3.90 3.23 8.68
CA SER A 13 4.67 2.64 7.57
C SER A 13 5.77 1.73 8.12
N TYR A 14 5.61 0.42 7.96
CA TYR A 14 6.64 -0.54 8.34
C TYR A 14 6.80 -1.66 7.30
N GLY A 15 8.02 -2.18 7.20
CA GLY A 15 8.35 -3.27 6.28
C GLY A 15 8.23 -2.87 4.81
N THR A 16 7.81 -3.83 3.98
CA THR A 16 7.67 -3.62 2.53
C THR A 16 6.29 -3.11 2.18
N MET A 17 6.24 -1.97 1.49
CA MET A 17 5.01 -1.31 1.05
C MET A 17 4.97 -1.20 -0.47
N VAL A 18 3.77 -1.10 -1.00
CA VAL A 18 3.49 -0.83 -2.41
C VAL A 18 2.59 0.40 -2.52
N ALA A 19 2.90 1.26 -3.49
CA ALA A 19 2.08 2.41 -3.83
C ALA A 19 1.03 2.01 -4.87
N CYS A 20 -0.19 2.50 -4.70
CA CYS A 20 -1.26 2.40 -5.68
C CYS A 20 -1.05 3.46 -6.75
N GLU A 21 -1.00 3.05 -8.01
CA GLU A 21 -0.80 3.93 -9.17
C GLU A 21 -2.07 4.69 -9.59
N ASN A 22 -3.16 4.56 -8.83
CA ASN A 22 -4.34 5.39 -8.99
C ASN A 22 -4.17 6.69 -8.20
N ASP A 23 -3.99 7.82 -8.90
CA ASP A 23 -3.88 9.16 -8.31
C ASP A 23 -5.12 9.58 -7.49
N SER A 24 -6.27 8.92 -7.69
CA SER A 24 -7.49 9.16 -6.90
C SER A 24 -7.60 8.23 -5.69
N CYS A 25 -6.57 7.43 -5.39
CA CYS A 25 -6.58 6.53 -4.25
C CYS A 25 -6.46 7.33 -2.94
N PRO A 26 -7.39 7.19 -1.98
CA PRO A 26 -7.35 7.95 -0.73
C PRO A 26 -6.26 7.48 0.25
N ILE A 27 -5.69 6.29 0.04
CA ILE A 27 -4.71 5.66 0.94
C ILE A 27 -3.30 5.70 0.34
N GLU A 28 -3.20 5.53 -0.99
CA GLU A 28 -1.97 5.49 -1.78
C GLU A 28 -0.97 4.38 -1.43
N TRP A 29 -0.84 3.97 -0.16
CA TRP A 29 0.21 3.06 0.31
C TRP A 29 -0.34 1.87 1.07
N PHE A 30 0.13 0.68 0.72
CA PHE A 30 -0.35 -0.58 1.31
C PHE A 30 0.82 -1.48 1.69
N HIS A 31 0.72 -2.15 2.83
CA HIS A 31 1.68 -3.17 3.22
C HIS A 31 1.49 -4.42 2.37
N ILE A 32 2.58 -4.95 1.85
CA ILE A 32 2.61 -6.18 1.05
C ILE A 32 1.96 -7.35 1.83
N GLY A 33 2.29 -7.49 3.11
CA GLY A 33 1.68 -8.50 3.98
C GLY A 33 0.18 -8.29 4.23
N CYS A 34 -0.29 -7.04 4.35
CA CYS A 34 -1.72 -6.75 4.50
C CYS A 34 -2.52 -7.05 3.22
N MET A 35 -1.88 -6.98 2.05
CA MET A 35 -2.48 -7.35 0.77
C MET A 35 -2.39 -8.86 0.46
N GLY A 36 -1.84 -9.66 1.39
CA GLY A 36 -1.64 -11.10 1.17
C GLY A 36 -0.60 -11.39 0.08
N MET A 37 0.26 -10.41 -0.23
CA MET A 37 1.34 -10.57 -1.19
C MET A 37 2.59 -11.05 -0.43
N GLU A 38 3.32 -12.01 -0.99
CA GLU A 38 4.59 -12.46 -0.40
C GLU A 38 5.77 -11.57 -0.78
N LYS A 39 5.67 -10.88 -1.92
CA LYS A 39 6.72 -10.04 -2.48
C LYS A 39 6.13 -8.76 -3.06
N ALA A 40 6.90 -7.68 -3.00
CA ALA A 40 6.56 -6.47 -3.72
C ALA A 40 6.51 -6.73 -5.24
N PRO A 41 5.62 -6.04 -5.97
CA PRO A 41 5.66 -6.03 -7.42
C PRO A 41 7.04 -5.57 -7.91
N ALA A 42 7.40 -5.97 -9.13
CA ALA A 42 8.60 -5.44 -9.77
C ALA A 42 8.51 -3.91 -9.82
N GLN A 43 9.65 -3.21 -9.74
CA GLN A 43 9.68 -1.74 -9.84
C GLN A 43 9.12 -1.22 -11.17
N THR A 44 9.02 -2.08 -12.18
CA THR A 44 8.44 -1.79 -13.50
C THR A 44 6.96 -2.19 -13.61
N ALA A 45 6.38 -2.79 -12.58
CA ALA A 45 5.01 -3.24 -12.57
C ALA A 45 4.12 -2.23 -11.85
N VAL A 46 3.09 -1.77 -12.56
CA VAL A 46 2.03 -0.91 -12.01
C VAL A 46 1.16 -1.77 -11.09
N TRP A 47 0.91 -1.28 -9.88
CA TRP A 47 0.05 -1.96 -8.90
C TRP A 47 -1.13 -1.08 -8.51
N TYR A 48 -2.30 -1.70 -8.39
CA TYR A 48 -3.54 -1.05 -7.98
C TYR A 48 -4.08 -1.76 -6.74
N CYS A 49 -4.60 -0.98 -5.79
CA CYS A 49 -5.23 -1.51 -4.61
C CYS A 49 -6.63 -2.06 -4.96
N PRO A 50 -7.18 -3.01 -4.18
CA PRO A 50 -8.48 -3.62 -4.45
C PRO A 50 -9.68 -2.66 -4.32
N GLU A 51 -9.46 -1.46 -3.77
CA GLU A 51 -10.49 -0.42 -3.59
C GLU A 51 -10.54 0.56 -4.79
N CYS A 52 -9.65 0.42 -5.78
CA CYS A 52 -9.54 1.23 -7.00
C CYS A 52 -9.89 0.40 -8.24
#